data_AF-A0A9E6UQB7-F1
#
_entry.id   AF-A0A9E6UQB7-F1
#
_cell.length_a   1.000
_cell.length_b   1.000
_cell.length_c   1.000
_cell.angle_alpha   90.00
_cell.angle_beta   90.00
_cell.angle_gamma   90.00
#
_symmetry.space_group_name_H-M   'P 1'
#
loop_
_entity.id
_entity.type
_entity.pdbx_description
1 polymer ?
#
loop_
_entity_poly.entity_id
_entity_poly.type
_entity_poly.pdbx_seq_one_letter_code
_entity_poly.pdbx_strand_id
1 'polypeptide(L)'
;MQSAELVLPAAPFDETLGFFTSRLGFRVETIYPADRPSTAVVVGHGLRLRLDRQGSGDGGALVLACRDADAVAGGFRRLTAPNGTQIELVDADPPVVVPPLVATLSVVHAGPQAVWGTGRAGMQYRDLIPDRQGGRFIASHIRIPEGGPVPDYAHFHKVRFQAIFCHRGWVKVVYEDQGEPFVMQAGDCVLQPPQIRHRVLEASSGLEVVEIGCPAEHETRGDLSITLPTGISAPERRFGGQRFSRHHAVDASWQDVSPTRQERCTGISAATEGLAGVRVVRLAPSSAPAWMHHEGEFLFWFVRAGAAALEVEGEAPIQLGLDDAVTVPPHRRFRLMPGPGLELLEVTLPGALPLFA
;
A
#
# COMPACT_ATOMS: atom_id res chain seq x y z
N MET A 1 26.52 -23.70 0.79
CA MET A 1 25.37 -24.61 0.96
C MET A 1 24.72 -24.78 -0.40
N GLN A 2 24.26 -25.99 -0.77
CA GLN A 2 23.73 -26.29 -2.11
C GLN A 2 22.21 -26.54 -2.13
N SER A 3 21.65 -27.12 -1.06
CA SER A 3 20.21 -27.33 -0.90
C SER A 3 19.84 -27.45 0.59
N ALA A 4 18.54 -27.39 0.90
CA ALA A 4 17.96 -27.64 2.22
C ALA A 4 16.70 -28.53 2.08
N GLU A 5 16.32 -29.21 3.17
CA GLU A 5 15.14 -30.07 3.25
C GLU A 5 14.34 -29.72 4.51
N LEU A 6 13.01 -29.67 4.40
CA LEU A 6 12.12 -29.74 5.56
C LEU A 6 11.79 -31.21 5.82
N VAL A 7 12.11 -31.72 7.01
CA VAL A 7 11.82 -33.11 7.38
C VAL A 7 10.44 -33.22 8.00
N LEU A 8 9.60 -34.12 7.48
CA LEU A 8 8.28 -34.44 8.01
C LEU A 8 8.22 -35.93 8.37
N PRO A 9 7.54 -36.31 9.48
CA PRO A 9 7.26 -37.71 9.76
C PRO A 9 6.42 -38.30 8.62
N ALA A 10 6.58 -39.58 8.31
CA ALA A 10 5.87 -40.23 7.20
C ALA A 10 5.38 -41.63 7.59
N ALA A 11 4.61 -41.72 8.68
CA ALA A 11 3.89 -42.92 9.06
C ALA A 11 2.37 -42.63 9.02
N PRO A 12 1.57 -43.32 8.18
CA PRO A 12 1.93 -44.36 7.21
C PRO A 12 2.62 -43.82 5.94
N PHE A 13 3.70 -44.48 5.50
CA PHE A 13 4.61 -43.95 4.46
C PHE A 13 3.99 -43.87 3.06
N ASP A 14 3.40 -44.96 2.58
CA ASP A 14 2.89 -45.01 1.19
C ASP A 14 1.69 -44.08 1.00
N GLU A 15 0.80 -44.01 1.99
CA GLU A 15 -0.34 -43.08 1.98
C GLU A 15 0.13 -41.63 2.04
N THR A 16 1.12 -41.33 2.89
CA THR A 16 1.71 -39.99 2.97
C THR A 16 2.36 -39.60 1.63
N LEU A 17 3.17 -40.48 1.06
CA LEU A 17 3.83 -40.24 -0.23
C LEU A 17 2.81 -40.06 -1.36
N GLY A 18 1.77 -40.90 -1.42
CA GLY A 18 0.69 -40.80 -2.38
C GLY A 18 -0.11 -39.50 -2.22
N PHE A 19 -0.35 -39.06 -0.98
CA PHE A 19 -1.01 -37.78 -0.71
C PHE A 19 -0.20 -36.61 -1.27
N PHE A 20 1.10 -36.53 -0.99
CA PHE A 20 1.93 -35.43 -1.48
C PHE A 20 2.10 -35.47 -3.01
N THR A 21 2.25 -36.66 -3.60
CA THR A 21 2.50 -36.77 -5.05
C THR A 21 1.22 -36.70 -5.88
N SER A 22 0.28 -37.61 -5.66
CA SER A 22 -0.92 -37.72 -6.49
C SER A 22 -1.96 -36.63 -6.20
N ARG A 23 -2.13 -36.23 -4.94
CA ARG A 23 -3.13 -35.22 -4.57
C ARG A 23 -2.59 -33.80 -4.62
N LEU A 24 -1.41 -33.56 -4.03
CA LEU A 24 -0.82 -32.23 -3.99
C LEU A 24 0.13 -31.93 -5.17
N GLY A 25 0.40 -32.90 -6.05
CA GLY A 25 1.19 -32.68 -7.26
C GLY A 25 2.70 -32.54 -7.05
N PHE A 26 3.24 -32.92 -5.88
CA PHE A 26 4.68 -32.99 -5.69
C PHE A 26 5.29 -34.10 -6.56
N ARG A 27 6.56 -33.96 -6.91
CA ARG A 27 7.31 -34.98 -7.65
C ARG A 27 8.38 -35.60 -6.77
N VAL A 28 8.57 -36.91 -6.88
CA VAL A 28 9.66 -37.60 -6.20
C VAL A 28 10.97 -37.21 -6.85
N GLU A 29 11.88 -36.64 -6.06
CA GLU A 29 13.26 -36.35 -6.47
C GLU A 29 14.19 -37.51 -6.07
N THR A 30 13.99 -38.09 -4.88
CA THR A 30 14.80 -39.20 -4.38
C THR A 30 13.94 -40.12 -3.52
N ILE A 31 14.17 -41.43 -3.59
CA ILE A 31 13.50 -42.42 -2.74
C ILE A 31 14.49 -43.49 -2.31
N TYR A 32 14.46 -43.87 -1.04
CA TYR A 32 15.42 -44.80 -0.44
C TYR A 32 14.83 -45.60 0.74
N PRO A 33 15.24 -46.87 0.92
CA PRO A 33 15.88 -47.73 -0.09
C PRO A 33 14.87 -48.15 -1.18
N ALA A 34 15.34 -48.57 -2.36
CA ALA A 34 14.44 -48.83 -3.50
C ALA A 34 13.54 -50.07 -3.31
N ASP A 35 13.99 -51.07 -2.56
CA ASP A 35 13.31 -52.34 -2.28
C ASP A 35 12.32 -52.25 -1.11
N ARG A 36 12.53 -51.30 -0.19
CA ARG A 36 11.62 -51.03 0.93
C ARG A 36 11.66 -49.54 1.33
N PRO A 37 11.13 -48.63 0.50
CA PRO A 37 11.24 -47.19 0.70
C PRO A 37 10.85 -46.77 2.11
N SER A 38 11.72 -46.09 2.83
CA SER A 38 11.44 -45.51 4.17
C SER A 38 11.63 -44.00 4.20
N THR A 39 12.26 -43.45 3.16
CA THR A 39 12.53 -42.04 3.00
C THR A 39 12.25 -41.64 1.56
N ALA A 40 11.55 -40.53 1.36
CA ALA A 40 11.39 -39.91 0.05
C ALA A 40 11.62 -38.40 0.16
N VAL A 41 12.38 -37.84 -0.78
CA VAL A 41 12.44 -36.40 -0.98
C VAL A 41 11.52 -36.05 -2.13
N VAL A 42 10.54 -35.18 -1.85
CA VAL A 42 9.57 -34.69 -2.83
C VAL A 42 9.72 -33.18 -3.01
N VAL A 43 9.59 -32.74 -4.26
CA VAL A 43 9.75 -31.33 -4.66
C VAL A 43 8.50 -30.82 -5.37
N GLY A 44 8.08 -29.60 -5.00
CA GLY A 44 6.87 -28.98 -5.53
C GLY A 44 6.59 -27.66 -4.84
N HIS A 45 5.94 -26.72 -5.54
CA HIS A 45 5.46 -25.45 -4.97
C HIS A 45 6.51 -24.61 -4.23
N GLY A 46 7.78 -24.68 -4.66
CA GLY A 46 8.90 -23.99 -4.01
C GLY A 46 9.44 -24.68 -2.75
N LEU A 47 8.94 -25.87 -2.40
CA LEU A 47 9.35 -26.66 -1.24
C LEU A 47 10.12 -27.92 -1.66
N ARG A 48 11.06 -28.32 -0.78
CA ARG A 48 11.78 -29.60 -0.83
C ARG A 48 11.56 -30.31 0.50
N LEU A 49 10.70 -31.33 0.49
CA LEU A 49 10.24 -32.03 1.68
C LEU A 49 10.87 -33.42 1.75
N ARG A 50 11.48 -33.76 2.89
CA ARG A 50 11.93 -35.11 3.20
C ARG A 50 10.88 -35.80 4.06
N LEU A 51 10.17 -36.74 3.47
CA LEU A 51 9.24 -37.64 4.13
C LEU A 51 10.03 -38.80 4.73
N ASP A 52 10.11 -38.89 6.06
CA ASP A 52 10.88 -39.92 6.75
C ASP A 52 9.98 -40.78 7.66
N ARG A 53 9.92 -42.08 7.40
CA ARG A 53 9.12 -43.02 8.19
C ARG A 53 9.56 -43.07 9.65
N GLN A 54 10.85 -42.87 9.91
CA GLN A 54 11.40 -42.82 11.27
C GLN A 54 11.54 -41.39 11.79
N GLY A 55 11.08 -40.40 11.02
CA GLY A 55 11.02 -39.01 11.45
C GLY A 55 10.19 -38.86 12.71
N SER A 56 10.72 -38.13 13.68
CA SER A 56 10.03 -37.74 14.91
C SER A 56 9.59 -36.29 14.84
N GLY A 57 8.54 -35.93 15.60
CA GLY A 57 7.96 -34.60 15.63
C GLY A 57 6.55 -34.53 15.03
N ASP A 58 5.96 -33.34 15.04
CA ASP A 58 4.62 -33.11 14.49
C ASP A 58 4.64 -32.99 12.96
N GLY A 59 3.53 -33.34 12.30
CA GLY A 59 3.39 -33.22 10.86
C GLY A 59 3.50 -31.78 10.33
N GLY A 60 3.45 -30.77 11.21
CA GLY A 60 3.57 -29.36 10.84
C GLY A 60 2.37 -28.84 10.03
N ALA A 61 2.53 -27.62 9.47
CA ALA A 61 1.52 -26.98 8.64
C ALA A 61 2.16 -26.42 7.36
N LEU A 62 1.50 -26.62 6.22
CA LEU A 62 1.88 -26.07 4.92
C LEU A 62 0.73 -25.22 4.38
N VAL A 63 1.05 -23.99 3.96
CA VAL A 63 0.12 -23.13 3.23
C VAL A 63 0.51 -23.18 1.75
N LEU A 64 -0.39 -23.68 0.91
CA LEU A 64 -0.16 -23.80 -0.53
C LEU A 64 -1.04 -22.80 -1.28
N ALA A 65 -0.39 -21.95 -2.06
CA ALA A 65 -1.03 -21.04 -2.99
C ALA A 65 -1.53 -21.81 -4.21
N CYS A 66 -2.84 -21.80 -4.45
CA CYS A 66 -3.51 -22.54 -5.52
C CYS A 66 -4.30 -21.58 -6.42
N ARG A 67 -4.29 -21.83 -7.73
CA ARG A 67 -5.18 -21.13 -8.68
C ARG A 67 -6.58 -21.75 -8.72
N ASP A 68 -6.66 -23.05 -8.48
CA ASP A 68 -7.89 -23.83 -8.46
C ASP A 68 -7.81 -24.82 -7.30
N ALA A 69 -8.31 -24.42 -6.13
CA ALA A 69 -8.34 -25.29 -4.96
C ALA A 69 -9.38 -26.42 -5.11
N ASP A 70 -10.42 -26.22 -5.92
CA ASP A 70 -11.49 -27.20 -6.11
C ASP A 70 -10.98 -28.42 -6.88
N ALA A 71 -10.11 -28.20 -7.89
CA ALA A 71 -9.42 -29.28 -8.58
C ALA A 71 -8.48 -30.10 -7.67
N VAL A 72 -7.87 -29.47 -6.66
CA VAL A 72 -6.90 -30.12 -5.74
C VAL A 72 -7.61 -30.86 -4.59
N ALA A 73 -8.70 -30.28 -4.10
CA ALA A 73 -9.29 -30.68 -2.84
C ALA A 73 -10.81 -30.87 -2.87
N GLY A 74 -11.47 -30.80 -4.03
CA GLY A 74 -12.92 -31.01 -4.14
C GLY A 74 -13.74 -30.01 -3.32
N GLY A 75 -13.30 -28.76 -3.24
CA GLY A 75 -13.96 -27.70 -2.47
C GLY A 75 -13.41 -27.47 -1.06
N PHE A 76 -12.59 -28.40 -0.53
CA PHE A 76 -12.00 -28.22 0.80
C PHE A 76 -10.80 -27.25 0.76
N ARG A 77 -10.73 -26.35 1.74
CA ARG A 77 -9.60 -25.42 1.90
C ARG A 77 -8.58 -25.86 2.94
N ARG A 78 -8.92 -26.87 3.74
CA ARG A 78 -8.04 -27.49 4.72
C ARG A 78 -8.06 -29.00 4.54
N LEU A 79 -6.87 -29.59 4.48
CA LEU A 79 -6.69 -31.03 4.41
C LEU A 79 -5.74 -31.46 5.53
N THR A 80 -5.90 -32.69 6.00
CA THR A 80 -4.93 -33.34 6.87
C THR A 80 -4.32 -34.50 6.10
N ALA A 81 -2.99 -34.48 5.96
CA ALA A 81 -2.24 -35.57 5.36
C ALA A 81 -2.21 -36.79 6.32
N PRO A 82 -1.98 -38.01 5.82
CA PRO A 82 -1.95 -39.22 6.65
C PRO A 82 -0.92 -39.19 7.79
N ASN A 83 0.19 -38.49 7.60
CA ASN A 83 1.21 -38.24 8.63
C ASN A 83 0.84 -37.11 9.63
N GLY A 84 -0.36 -36.55 9.54
CA GLY A 84 -0.85 -35.45 10.38
C GLY A 84 -0.49 -34.05 9.91
N THR A 85 0.24 -33.87 8.79
CA THR A 85 0.54 -32.52 8.24
C THR A 85 -0.74 -31.79 7.89
N GLN A 86 -0.92 -30.58 8.41
CA GLN A 86 -2.04 -29.71 8.06
C GLN A 86 -1.72 -28.96 6.77
N ILE A 87 -2.63 -29.00 5.81
CA ILE A 87 -2.51 -28.30 4.53
C ILE A 87 -3.62 -27.26 4.45
N GLU A 88 -3.25 -26.00 4.33
CA GLU A 88 -4.18 -24.92 4.03
C GLU A 88 -4.00 -24.47 2.57
N LEU A 89 -5.07 -24.49 1.80
CA LEU A 89 -5.09 -24.05 0.42
C LEU A 89 -5.62 -22.62 0.36
N VAL A 90 -4.76 -21.70 -0.05
CA VAL A 90 -5.08 -20.28 -0.21
C VAL A 90 -5.06 -19.91 -1.69
N ASP A 91 -5.77 -18.85 -2.08
CA ASP A 91 -5.72 -18.39 -3.46
C ASP A 91 -4.32 -17.85 -3.78
N ALA A 92 -3.77 -18.21 -4.94
CA ALA A 92 -2.45 -17.76 -5.36
C ALA A 92 -2.39 -16.25 -5.67
N ASP A 93 -3.54 -15.70 -6.08
CA ASP A 93 -3.69 -14.28 -6.36
C ASP A 93 -5.05 -13.79 -5.83
N PRO A 94 -5.20 -13.62 -4.50
CA PRO A 94 -6.47 -13.20 -3.90
C PRO A 94 -6.82 -11.78 -4.36
N PRO A 95 -8.08 -11.46 -4.66
CA PRO A 95 -8.45 -10.11 -5.06
C PRO A 95 -8.17 -9.10 -3.93
N VAL A 96 -7.95 -7.84 -4.28
CA VAL A 96 -7.85 -6.76 -3.28
C VAL A 96 -9.22 -6.59 -2.63
N VAL A 97 -9.28 -6.75 -1.31
CA VAL A 97 -10.48 -6.50 -0.52
C VAL A 97 -10.41 -5.08 0.03
N VAL A 98 -11.41 -4.26 -0.27
CA VAL A 98 -11.53 -2.91 0.27
C VAL A 98 -12.60 -2.91 1.38
N PRO A 99 -12.22 -2.70 2.66
CA PRO A 99 -13.19 -2.67 3.76
C PRO A 99 -14.26 -1.60 3.57
N PRO A 100 -15.50 -1.80 4.06
CA PRO A 100 -16.54 -0.77 4.04
C PRO A 100 -16.07 0.51 4.75
N LEU A 101 -16.52 1.67 4.28
CA LEU A 101 -16.13 2.95 4.85
C LEU A 101 -16.78 3.14 6.22
N VAL A 102 -15.97 3.38 7.25
CA VAL A 102 -16.41 3.94 8.53
C VAL A 102 -15.99 5.40 8.56
N ALA A 103 -16.86 6.29 8.08
CA ALA A 103 -16.54 7.70 7.95
C ALA A 103 -16.47 8.40 9.31
N THR A 104 -15.31 8.99 9.61
CA THR A 104 -15.03 9.70 10.85
C THR A 104 -14.42 11.07 10.57
N LEU A 105 -14.65 12.03 11.47
CA LEU A 105 -13.86 13.24 11.56
C LEU A 105 -12.59 12.91 12.35
N SER A 106 -11.49 12.65 11.65
CA SER A 106 -10.17 12.43 12.29
C SER A 106 -9.32 13.68 12.12
N VAL A 107 -8.81 14.22 13.23
CA VAL A 107 -7.86 15.34 13.26
C VAL A 107 -6.58 14.88 13.95
N VAL A 108 -5.45 15.03 13.28
CA VAL A 108 -4.13 14.69 13.84
C VAL A 108 -3.26 15.94 13.81
N HIS A 109 -3.01 16.50 14.99
CA HIS A 109 -2.09 17.61 15.14
C HIS A 109 -0.64 17.15 15.08
N ALA A 110 0.17 17.91 14.34
CA ALA A 110 1.61 17.90 14.49
C ALA A 110 1.98 18.70 15.74
N GLY A 111 2.93 18.20 16.52
CA GLY A 111 3.35 18.85 17.75
C GLY A 111 4.29 17.98 18.58
N PRO A 112 4.70 18.45 19.78
CA PRO A 112 5.65 17.73 20.63
C PRO A 112 5.19 16.33 21.05
N GLN A 113 3.88 16.09 21.03
CA GLN A 113 3.25 14.80 21.36
C GLN A 113 3.02 13.91 20.14
N ALA A 114 3.44 14.34 18.94
CA ALA A 114 3.30 13.53 17.74
C ALA A 114 4.08 12.23 17.89
N VAL A 115 3.37 11.11 17.80
CA VAL A 115 3.96 9.78 17.91
C VAL A 115 4.50 9.36 16.55
N TRP A 116 5.78 9.01 16.52
CA TRP A 116 6.46 8.44 15.36
C TRP A 116 6.79 6.98 15.66
N GLY A 117 6.22 6.07 14.88
CA GLY A 117 6.59 4.65 14.89
C GLY A 117 7.81 4.39 14.00
N THR A 118 8.55 3.33 14.29
CA THR A 118 9.59 2.81 13.39
C THR A 118 8.96 1.85 12.40
N GLY A 119 9.13 2.10 11.10
CA GLY A 119 8.71 1.20 10.03
C GLY A 119 9.90 0.54 9.33
N ARG A 120 9.71 0.18 8.04
CA ARG A 120 10.73 -0.51 7.24
C ARG A 120 11.90 0.42 6.89
N ALA A 121 13.08 -0.18 6.65
CA ALA A 121 14.25 0.50 6.09
C ALA A 121 14.69 1.78 6.84
N GLY A 122 14.49 1.85 8.16
CA GLY A 122 14.85 3.02 8.98
C GLY A 122 13.90 4.21 8.87
N MET A 123 12.81 4.09 8.11
CA MET A 123 11.79 5.14 7.96
C MET A 123 10.95 5.26 9.24
N GLN A 124 10.61 6.48 9.61
CA GLN A 124 9.71 6.79 10.72
C GLN A 124 8.34 7.20 10.20
N TYR A 125 7.27 6.69 10.80
CA TYR A 125 5.89 6.87 10.34
C TYR A 125 5.07 7.57 11.42
N ARG A 126 4.38 8.65 11.04
CA ARG A 126 3.30 9.24 11.83
C ARG A 126 1.98 8.99 11.13
N ASP A 127 1.09 8.33 11.84
CA ASP A 127 -0.26 8.03 11.37
C ASP A 127 -1.11 9.31 11.31
N LEU A 128 -1.71 9.59 10.15
CA LEU A 128 -2.57 10.75 9.92
C LEU A 128 -4.07 10.42 9.97
N ILE A 129 -4.42 9.12 10.02
CA ILE A 129 -5.80 8.62 10.16
C ILE A 129 -5.76 7.37 11.06
N PRO A 130 -5.65 7.53 12.40
CA PRO A 130 -5.40 6.41 13.31
C PRO A 130 -6.48 5.32 13.31
N ASP A 131 -7.74 5.69 13.06
CA ASP A 131 -8.87 4.75 12.98
C ASP A 131 -8.98 4.04 11.61
N ARG A 132 -8.13 4.42 10.66
CA ARG A 132 -8.10 3.92 9.27
C ARG A 132 -9.43 4.04 8.52
N GLN A 133 -10.39 4.80 9.04
CA GLN A 133 -11.79 4.79 8.60
C GLN A 133 -12.36 3.37 8.43
N GLY A 134 -12.09 2.49 9.40
CA GLY A 134 -12.52 1.09 9.37
C GLY A 134 -11.63 0.18 8.49
N GLY A 135 -10.36 0.53 8.33
CA GLY A 135 -9.40 -0.19 7.50
C GLY A 135 -9.42 0.18 6.02
N ARG A 136 -10.22 1.18 5.63
CA ARG A 136 -10.40 1.57 4.24
C ARG A 136 -9.29 2.48 3.72
N PHE A 137 -8.79 3.41 4.53
CA PHE A 137 -7.77 4.36 4.12
C PHE A 137 -6.61 4.43 5.12
N ILE A 138 -5.40 4.56 4.59
CA ILE A 138 -4.20 4.94 5.32
C ILE A 138 -3.72 6.29 4.81
N ALA A 139 -3.31 7.15 5.73
CA ALA A 139 -2.50 8.31 5.42
C ALA A 139 -1.32 8.32 6.39
N SER A 140 -0.12 8.42 5.84
CA SER A 140 1.14 8.35 6.59
C SER A 140 1.99 9.55 6.29
N HIS A 141 2.46 10.24 7.32
CA HIS A 141 3.58 11.16 7.19
C HIS A 141 4.85 10.35 7.51
N ILE A 142 5.68 10.14 6.49
CA ILE A 142 6.87 9.30 6.57
C ILE A 142 8.10 10.19 6.50
N ARG A 143 9.07 9.98 7.37
CA ARG A 143 10.35 10.70 7.34
C ARG A 143 11.57 9.80 7.39
N ILE A 144 12.64 10.24 6.74
CA ILE A 144 13.98 9.64 6.80
C ILE A 144 14.93 10.69 7.40
N PRO A 145 15.24 10.58 8.71
CA PRO A 145 16.12 11.56 9.37
C PRO A 145 17.54 11.53 8.81
N GLU A 146 18.11 10.34 8.62
CA GLU A 146 19.45 10.14 8.08
C GLU A 146 19.35 9.74 6.61
N GLY A 147 19.76 10.63 5.71
CA GLY A 147 19.72 10.39 4.27
C GLY A 147 20.77 9.39 3.78
N GLY A 148 20.80 9.16 2.47
CA GLY A 148 21.69 8.24 1.79
C GLY A 148 20.93 7.07 1.15
N PRO A 149 21.64 5.96 0.82
CA PRO A 149 21.04 4.79 0.22
C PRO A 149 19.95 4.19 1.10
N VAL A 150 18.80 3.88 0.51
CA VAL A 150 17.69 3.24 1.21
C VAL A 150 17.77 1.73 0.97
N PRO A 151 17.78 0.87 2.01
CA PRO A 151 17.87 -0.58 1.88
C PRO A 151 16.52 -1.20 1.46
N ASP A 152 15.94 -0.67 0.38
CA ASP A 152 14.71 -1.14 -0.23
C ASP A 152 15.00 -2.15 -1.36
N TYR A 153 13.99 -2.93 -1.73
CA TYR A 153 14.05 -3.94 -2.80
C TYR A 153 12.91 -3.71 -3.79
N ALA A 154 13.01 -4.30 -4.99
CA ALA A 154 11.92 -4.19 -5.97
C ALA A 154 10.66 -4.87 -5.41
N HIS A 155 9.58 -4.11 -5.28
CA HIS A 155 8.34 -4.61 -4.72
C HIS A 155 7.14 -3.91 -5.35
N PHE A 156 5.95 -4.42 -5.05
CA PHE A 156 4.69 -3.80 -5.45
C PHE A 156 3.62 -4.01 -4.38
N HIS A 157 2.59 -3.17 -4.42
CA HIS A 157 1.46 -3.22 -3.51
C HIS A 157 0.19 -3.69 -4.20
N LYS A 158 -0.59 -4.54 -3.51
CA LYS A 158 -1.94 -4.92 -3.93
C LYS A 158 -2.95 -3.95 -3.34
N VAL A 159 -3.15 -2.84 -4.04
CA VAL A 159 -3.96 -1.70 -3.59
C VAL A 159 -5.02 -1.34 -4.64
N ARG A 160 -6.06 -0.63 -4.20
CA ARG A 160 -6.98 0.11 -5.09
C ARG A 160 -6.40 1.45 -5.49
N PHE A 161 -5.68 2.12 -4.60
CA PHE A 161 -5.09 3.45 -4.84
C PHE A 161 -3.89 3.67 -3.92
N GLN A 162 -2.83 4.27 -4.43
CA GLN A 162 -1.70 4.76 -3.64
C GLN A 162 -1.06 5.97 -4.30
N ALA A 163 -0.82 7.02 -3.53
CA ALA A 163 -0.10 8.21 -3.98
C ALA A 163 0.93 8.65 -2.95
N ILE A 164 2.06 9.13 -3.42
CA ILE A 164 3.14 9.67 -2.59
C ILE A 164 3.36 11.12 -2.99
N PHE A 165 3.32 12.02 -2.01
CA PHE A 165 3.61 13.43 -2.15
C PHE A 165 4.90 13.76 -1.39
N CYS A 166 5.90 14.33 -2.06
CA CYS A 166 7.14 14.73 -1.41
C CYS A 166 6.92 16.08 -0.70
N HIS A 167 6.95 16.09 0.63
CA HIS A 167 6.67 17.29 1.43
C HIS A 167 7.92 18.14 1.66
N ARG A 168 9.02 17.49 2.07
CA ARG A 168 10.33 18.14 2.32
C ARG A 168 11.46 17.25 1.82
N GLY A 169 12.58 17.86 1.45
CA GLY A 169 13.75 17.12 0.95
C GLY A 169 13.55 16.55 -0.45
N TRP A 170 14.20 15.42 -0.73
CA TRP A 170 14.11 14.71 -2.00
C TRP A 170 14.28 13.20 -1.84
N VAL A 171 13.70 12.45 -2.78
CA VAL A 171 13.82 10.99 -2.85
C VAL A 171 14.08 10.53 -4.28
N LYS A 172 15.04 9.63 -4.46
CA LYS A 172 15.34 8.99 -5.75
C LYS A 172 14.65 7.64 -5.82
N VAL A 173 13.85 7.45 -6.87
CA VAL A 173 12.97 6.29 -7.05
C VAL A 173 13.06 5.76 -8.47
N VAL A 174 12.70 4.49 -8.64
CA VAL A 174 12.55 3.84 -9.94
C VAL A 174 11.24 3.08 -10.00
N TYR A 175 10.56 3.15 -11.15
CA TYR A 175 9.28 2.50 -11.40
C TYR A 175 9.35 1.66 -12.67
N GLU A 176 8.64 0.53 -12.67
CA GLU A 176 8.52 -0.39 -13.79
C GLU A 176 8.07 0.33 -15.07
N ASP A 177 8.87 0.19 -16.11
CA ASP A 177 8.64 0.74 -17.45
C ASP A 177 8.48 2.27 -17.52
N GLN A 178 8.96 3.02 -16.52
CA GLN A 178 8.91 4.50 -16.51
C GLN A 178 10.25 5.15 -16.86
N GLY A 179 11.16 4.39 -17.48
CA GLY A 179 12.51 4.82 -17.84
C GLY A 179 13.51 4.77 -16.68
N GLU A 180 14.51 5.64 -16.74
CA GLU A 180 15.58 5.72 -15.75
C GLU A 180 15.09 6.21 -14.38
N PRO A 181 15.79 5.86 -13.29
CA PRO A 181 15.49 6.39 -11.96
C PRO A 181 15.49 7.92 -11.95
N PHE A 182 14.56 8.50 -11.19
CA PHE A 182 14.39 9.94 -11.10
C PHE A 182 14.27 10.42 -9.65
N VAL A 183 14.47 11.72 -9.45
CA VAL A 183 14.34 12.37 -8.16
C VAL A 183 12.99 13.08 -8.08
N MET A 184 12.27 12.84 -6.99
CA MET A 184 11.14 13.66 -6.55
C MET A 184 11.65 14.68 -5.53
N GLN A 185 11.31 15.94 -5.71
CA GLN A 185 11.62 17.05 -4.79
C GLN A 185 10.37 17.52 -4.06
N ALA A 186 10.54 18.35 -3.03
CA ALA A 186 9.43 18.96 -2.31
C ALA A 186 8.38 19.60 -3.26
N GLY A 187 7.14 19.15 -3.14
CA GLY A 187 6.01 19.53 -4.00
C GLY A 187 5.66 18.49 -5.08
N ASP A 188 6.59 17.61 -5.45
CA ASP A 188 6.36 16.57 -6.46
C ASP A 188 5.43 15.49 -5.92
N CYS A 189 4.71 14.84 -6.83
CA CYS A 189 3.77 13.79 -6.48
C CYS A 189 3.81 12.67 -7.51
N VAL A 190 3.69 11.42 -7.04
CA VAL A 190 3.49 10.27 -7.91
C VAL A 190 2.24 9.51 -7.50
N LEU A 191 1.50 9.04 -8.49
CA LEU A 191 0.60 7.92 -8.32
C LEU A 191 1.44 6.64 -8.45
N GLN A 192 1.24 5.70 -7.54
CA GLN A 192 1.73 4.34 -7.66
C GLN A 192 0.54 3.43 -8.00
N PRO A 193 0.30 3.16 -9.29
CA PRO A 193 -0.78 2.27 -9.71
C PRO A 193 -0.71 0.89 -9.03
N PRO A 194 -1.84 0.19 -8.90
CA PRO A 194 -1.87 -1.16 -8.36
C PRO A 194 -0.83 -2.07 -9.00
N GLN A 195 0.00 -2.73 -8.20
CA GLN A 195 0.99 -3.71 -8.66
C GLN A 195 2.13 -3.19 -9.56
N ILE A 196 2.33 -1.88 -9.69
CA ILE A 196 3.55 -1.34 -10.34
C ILE A 196 4.78 -1.70 -9.50
N ARG A 197 5.80 -2.33 -10.11
CA ARG A 197 7.06 -2.57 -9.39
C ARG A 197 7.81 -1.26 -9.21
N HIS A 198 8.34 -1.05 -8.03
CA HIS A 198 9.11 0.14 -7.71
C HIS A 198 10.12 -0.13 -6.61
N ARG A 199 11.02 0.83 -6.43
CA ARG A 199 12.06 0.80 -5.42
C ARG A 199 12.52 2.21 -5.08
N VAL A 200 12.71 2.48 -3.79
CA VAL A 200 13.42 3.67 -3.30
C VAL A 200 14.92 3.38 -3.32
N LEU A 201 15.69 4.25 -3.96
CA LEU A 201 17.14 4.08 -4.12
C LEU A 201 17.92 4.89 -3.07
N GLU A 202 17.54 6.15 -2.90
CA GLU A 202 18.28 7.12 -2.09
C GLU A 202 17.33 8.21 -1.61
N ALA A 203 17.65 8.82 -0.47
CA ALA A 203 16.88 9.93 0.09
C ALA A 203 17.81 11.02 0.66
N SER A 204 17.32 12.26 0.68
CA SER A 204 17.97 13.33 1.43
C SER A 204 17.86 13.12 2.94
N SER A 205 18.81 13.70 3.69
CA SER A 205 18.63 13.89 5.13
C SER A 205 17.40 14.75 5.40
N GLY A 206 16.54 14.32 6.32
CA GLY A 206 15.27 14.98 6.63
C GLY A 206 14.23 14.92 5.51
N LEU A 207 14.28 13.92 4.62
CA LEU A 207 13.19 13.67 3.67
C LEU A 207 11.89 13.47 4.45
N GLU A 208 10.81 14.08 3.96
CA GLU A 208 9.45 13.86 4.43
C GLU A 208 8.49 13.67 3.26
N VAL A 209 7.66 12.64 3.32
CA VAL A 209 6.60 12.38 2.33
C VAL A 209 5.26 12.14 3.02
N VAL A 210 4.18 12.49 2.32
CA VAL A 210 2.82 12.09 2.68
C VAL A 210 2.38 11.01 1.72
N GLU A 211 2.10 9.83 2.26
CA GLU A 211 1.55 8.70 1.51
C GLU A 211 0.06 8.52 1.83
N ILE A 212 -0.76 8.35 0.81
CA ILE A 212 -2.17 7.96 0.95
C ILE A 212 -2.36 6.61 0.25
N GLY A 213 -3.03 5.67 0.92
CA GLY A 213 -3.29 4.33 0.39
C GLY A 213 -4.71 3.84 0.67
N CYS A 214 -5.21 2.95 -0.19
CA CYS A 214 -6.47 2.23 -0.03
C CYS A 214 -6.34 0.82 -0.63
N PRO A 215 -6.64 -0.27 0.12
CA PRO A 215 -7.03 -0.30 1.53
C PRO A 215 -5.89 0.12 2.48
N ALA A 216 -6.24 0.38 3.74
CA ALA A 216 -5.28 0.79 4.76
C ALA A 216 -4.20 -0.27 5.00
N GLU A 217 -4.64 -1.52 5.12
CA GLU A 217 -3.79 -2.70 5.20
C GLU A 217 -3.77 -3.39 3.85
N HIS A 218 -2.59 -3.54 3.27
CA HIS A 218 -2.44 -4.12 1.95
C HIS A 218 -1.16 -4.96 1.85
N GLU A 219 -1.23 -5.98 1.00
CA GLU A 219 -0.10 -6.87 0.76
C GLU A 219 1.00 -6.15 -0.02
N THR A 220 2.23 -6.20 0.49
CA THR A 220 3.44 -5.80 -0.23
C THR A 220 4.20 -7.06 -0.65
N ARG A 221 4.45 -7.23 -1.95
CA ARG A 221 5.19 -8.39 -2.47
C ARG A 221 6.53 -7.94 -3.03
N GLY A 222 7.62 -8.54 -2.54
CA GLY A 222 8.93 -8.44 -3.17
C GLY A 222 8.93 -9.23 -4.48
N ASP A 223 9.44 -8.61 -5.54
CA ASP A 223 9.64 -9.27 -6.82
C ASP A 223 11.12 -9.65 -6.94
N LEU A 224 11.40 -10.92 -6.67
CA LEU A 224 12.77 -11.47 -6.66
C LEU A 224 13.33 -11.69 -8.07
N SER A 225 12.49 -11.57 -9.10
CA SER A 225 12.84 -11.88 -10.48
C SER A 225 13.12 -10.63 -11.32
N ILE A 226 12.53 -9.49 -10.94
CA ILE A 226 12.68 -8.24 -11.68
C ILE A 226 13.99 -7.53 -11.31
N THR A 227 14.57 -6.88 -12.31
CA THR A 227 15.63 -5.87 -12.12
C THR A 227 15.07 -4.53 -12.59
N LEU A 228 15.17 -3.49 -11.74
CA LEU A 228 14.79 -2.12 -12.08
C LEU A 228 16.05 -1.25 -12.28
N PRO A 229 16.07 -0.35 -13.28
CA PRO A 229 15.03 -0.14 -14.30
C PRO A 229 14.92 -1.33 -15.27
N THR A 230 13.76 -1.49 -15.92
CA THR A 230 13.50 -2.59 -16.88
C THR A 230 14.14 -2.36 -18.25
N GLY A 231 14.67 -1.16 -18.51
CA GLY A 231 15.13 -0.73 -19.83
C GLY A 231 14.00 -0.42 -20.82
N ILE A 232 12.74 -0.57 -20.40
CA ILE A 232 11.54 -0.25 -21.18
C ILE A 232 11.02 1.11 -20.73
N SER A 233 10.51 1.89 -21.68
CA SER A 233 9.74 3.12 -21.42
C SER A 233 8.36 2.98 -22.05
N ALA A 234 7.36 2.72 -21.21
CA ALA A 234 5.96 2.57 -21.56
C ALA A 234 5.09 3.42 -20.61
N PRO A 235 5.14 4.77 -20.72
CA PRO A 235 4.43 5.67 -19.80
C PRO A 235 2.90 5.49 -19.82
N GLU A 236 2.35 5.00 -20.94
CA GLU A 236 0.92 4.74 -21.08
C GLU A 236 0.47 3.35 -20.58
N ARG A 237 1.41 2.52 -20.07
CA ARG A 237 1.08 1.19 -19.52
C ARG A 237 0.09 1.33 -18.37
N ARG A 238 -0.91 0.46 -18.36
CA ARG A 238 -1.91 0.38 -17.30
C ARG A 238 -1.59 -0.75 -16.33
N PHE A 239 -1.77 -0.48 -15.05
CA PHE A 239 -1.67 -1.43 -13.95
C PHE A 239 -2.95 -1.34 -13.12
N GLY A 240 -3.70 -2.44 -13.00
CA GLY A 240 -5.00 -2.43 -12.33
C GLY A 240 -5.98 -1.37 -12.88
N GLY A 241 -5.90 -1.09 -14.19
CA GLY A 241 -6.71 -0.07 -14.87
C GLY A 241 -6.16 1.37 -14.78
N GLN A 242 -5.13 1.65 -13.98
CA GLN A 242 -4.58 2.99 -13.77
C GLN A 242 -3.25 3.16 -14.51
N ARG A 243 -2.94 4.38 -14.96
CA ARG A 243 -1.61 4.71 -15.52
C ARG A 243 -0.71 5.29 -14.43
N PHE A 244 0.60 5.14 -14.57
CA PHE A 244 1.53 5.88 -13.71
C PHE A 244 1.38 7.39 -13.96
N SER A 245 1.51 8.20 -12.91
CA SER A 245 1.47 9.66 -13.02
C SER A 245 2.59 10.24 -12.20
N ARG A 246 3.39 11.12 -12.82
CA ARG A 246 4.45 11.88 -12.15
C ARG A 246 4.19 13.36 -12.33
N HIS A 247 3.93 14.04 -11.23
CA HIS A 247 3.76 15.48 -11.15
C HIS A 247 5.09 16.14 -10.77
N HIS A 248 5.48 17.14 -11.54
CA HIS A 248 6.63 18.00 -11.26
C HIS A 248 6.13 19.36 -10.79
N ALA A 249 6.41 19.71 -9.55
CA ALA A 249 5.92 20.94 -8.95
C ALA A 249 6.43 22.20 -9.64
N VAL A 250 7.67 22.16 -10.13
CA VAL A 250 8.33 23.30 -10.79
C VAL A 250 7.77 23.61 -12.18
N ASP A 251 7.29 22.59 -12.88
CA ASP A 251 6.76 22.71 -14.23
C ASP A 251 5.23 22.95 -14.23
N ALA A 252 4.60 22.78 -13.08
CA ALA A 252 3.15 22.86 -12.94
C ALA A 252 2.65 24.28 -12.68
N SER A 253 1.58 24.64 -13.39
CA SER A 253 0.90 25.93 -13.24
C SER A 253 -0.19 25.90 -12.17
N TRP A 254 -0.39 27.03 -11.51
CA TRP A 254 -1.56 27.28 -10.67
C TRP A 254 -2.77 27.63 -11.53
N GLN A 255 -3.94 27.12 -11.15
CA GLN A 255 -5.22 27.42 -11.78
C GLN A 255 -6.10 28.18 -10.79
N ASP A 256 -6.64 29.32 -11.21
CA ASP A 256 -7.65 30.06 -10.44
C ASP A 256 -9.00 29.36 -10.56
N VAL A 257 -9.48 28.76 -9.47
CA VAL A 257 -10.79 28.07 -9.42
C VAL A 257 -11.88 29.02 -8.94
N SER A 258 -11.52 29.93 -8.04
CA SER A 258 -12.38 31.02 -7.57
C SER A 258 -11.51 32.18 -7.06
N PRO A 259 -12.07 33.36 -6.74
CA PRO A 259 -11.31 34.48 -6.19
C PRO A 259 -10.51 34.15 -4.91
N THR A 260 -10.90 33.10 -4.18
CA THR A 260 -10.26 32.70 -2.92
C THR A 260 -9.64 31.31 -2.98
N ARG A 261 -9.59 30.65 -4.16
CA ARG A 261 -9.07 29.27 -4.31
C ARG A 261 -8.25 29.14 -5.58
N GLN A 262 -6.98 28.81 -5.40
CA GLN A 262 -6.09 28.36 -6.47
C GLN A 262 -5.71 26.91 -6.27
N GLU A 263 -5.53 26.18 -7.36
CA GLU A 263 -5.15 24.77 -7.31
C GLU A 263 -4.00 24.44 -8.23
N ARG A 264 -3.21 23.46 -7.81
CA ARG A 264 -2.20 22.80 -8.63
C ARG A 264 -2.49 21.31 -8.69
N CYS A 265 -3.06 20.88 -9.80
CA CYS A 265 -3.43 19.49 -10.04
C CYS A 265 -2.20 18.61 -10.32
N THR A 266 -2.22 17.38 -9.81
CA THR A 266 -1.11 16.41 -9.99
C THR A 266 -1.28 15.49 -11.21
N GLY A 267 -2.41 15.58 -11.92
CA GLY A 267 -2.76 14.66 -13.01
C GLY A 267 -3.33 13.30 -12.54
N ILE A 268 -3.32 13.02 -11.24
CA ILE A 268 -3.77 11.73 -10.68
C ILE A 268 -5.23 11.42 -10.99
N SER A 269 -6.10 12.43 -11.07
CA SER A 269 -7.51 12.20 -11.48
C SER A 269 -7.62 11.67 -12.90
N ALA A 270 -6.83 12.16 -13.85
CA ALA A 270 -6.82 11.65 -15.22
C ALA A 270 -6.15 10.26 -15.33
N ALA A 271 -5.11 10.01 -14.52
CA ALA A 271 -4.40 8.73 -14.51
C ALA A 271 -5.23 7.59 -13.88
N THR A 272 -6.19 7.94 -13.01
CA THR A 272 -7.09 7.01 -12.33
C THR A 272 -8.54 7.04 -12.85
N GLU A 273 -8.79 7.73 -13.97
CA GLU A 273 -10.13 7.88 -14.57
C GLU A 273 -11.19 8.40 -13.59
N GLY A 274 -10.81 9.38 -12.78
CA GLY A 274 -11.70 10.04 -11.82
C GLY A 274 -11.84 9.32 -10.48
N LEU A 275 -11.19 8.16 -10.28
CA LEU A 275 -11.23 7.44 -9.01
C LEU A 275 -10.73 8.32 -7.84
N ALA A 276 -9.57 8.96 -8.00
CA ALA A 276 -8.94 9.74 -6.94
C ALA A 276 -8.37 11.04 -7.48
N GLY A 277 -8.41 12.08 -6.66
CA GLY A 277 -7.89 13.40 -6.98
C GLY A 277 -6.88 13.80 -5.92
N VAL A 278 -5.74 14.32 -6.36
CA VAL A 278 -4.69 14.85 -5.48
C VAL A 278 -4.30 16.20 -6.06
N ARG A 279 -4.40 17.24 -5.25
CA ARG A 279 -3.95 18.59 -5.64
C ARG A 279 -3.37 19.33 -4.45
N VAL A 280 -2.56 20.33 -4.75
CA VAL A 280 -2.19 21.34 -3.76
C VAL A 280 -3.15 22.52 -3.93
N VAL A 281 -3.77 22.96 -2.85
CA VAL A 281 -4.73 24.08 -2.87
C VAL A 281 -4.19 25.24 -2.05
N ARG A 282 -4.33 26.46 -2.58
CA ARG A 282 -4.09 27.71 -1.85
C ARG A 282 -5.42 28.39 -1.62
N LEU A 283 -5.66 28.76 -0.37
CA LEU A 283 -6.90 29.40 0.05
C LEU A 283 -6.61 30.78 0.61
N ALA A 284 -7.25 31.79 0.04
CA ALA A 284 -7.16 33.16 0.54
C ALA A 284 -8.19 33.38 1.68
N PRO A 285 -7.88 34.22 2.68
CA PRO A 285 -8.84 34.64 3.68
C PRO A 285 -10.15 35.15 3.06
N SER A 286 -11.26 34.73 3.62
CA SER A 286 -12.61 35.21 3.27
C SER A 286 -13.28 35.76 4.52
N SER A 287 -14.03 36.86 4.38
CA SER A 287 -14.76 37.49 5.49
C SER A 287 -15.95 36.66 5.97
N ALA A 288 -16.48 35.76 5.14
CA ALA A 288 -17.60 34.88 5.48
C ALA A 288 -17.50 33.54 4.73
N PRO A 289 -16.68 32.59 5.20
CA PRO A 289 -16.63 31.25 4.63
C PRO A 289 -17.99 30.57 4.73
N ALA A 290 -18.48 30.05 3.61
CA ALA A 290 -19.75 29.33 3.54
C ALA A 290 -19.64 27.99 4.25
N TRP A 291 -20.72 27.60 4.91
CA TRP A 291 -20.91 26.21 5.30
C TRP A 291 -21.08 25.35 4.07
N MET A 292 -20.53 24.15 4.13
CA MET A 292 -20.50 23.21 3.01
C MET A 292 -20.50 21.77 3.51
N HIS A 293 -20.89 20.84 2.65
CA HIS A 293 -20.73 19.41 2.85
C HIS A 293 -20.35 18.74 1.53
N HIS A 294 -19.90 17.48 1.59
CA HIS A 294 -19.67 16.65 0.41
C HIS A 294 -20.37 15.30 0.57
N GLU A 295 -20.44 14.54 -0.52
CA GLU A 295 -21.01 13.18 -0.54
C GLU A 295 -19.99 12.14 -1.00
N GLY A 296 -18.74 12.55 -1.22
CA GLY A 296 -17.67 11.64 -1.61
C GLY A 296 -17.21 10.71 -0.50
N GLU A 297 -16.52 9.66 -0.93
CA GLU A 297 -15.95 8.61 -0.10
C GLU A 297 -14.82 9.11 0.81
N PHE A 298 -14.04 10.09 0.35
CA PHE A 298 -12.86 10.57 1.06
C PHE A 298 -12.63 12.06 0.78
N LEU A 299 -12.41 12.83 1.85
CA LEU A 299 -11.87 14.19 1.81
C LEU A 299 -10.80 14.29 2.90
N PHE A 300 -9.55 14.45 2.48
CA PHE A 300 -8.39 14.54 3.34
C PHE A 300 -7.60 15.81 3.03
N TRP A 301 -7.20 16.51 4.08
CA TRP A 301 -6.28 17.64 4.01
C TRP A 301 -5.07 17.40 4.88
N PHE A 302 -3.90 17.76 4.36
CA PHE A 302 -2.66 17.91 5.11
C PHE A 302 -2.14 19.33 4.94
N VAL A 303 -1.91 20.03 6.05
CA VAL A 303 -1.50 21.43 6.04
C VAL A 303 -0.02 21.53 5.68
N ARG A 304 0.27 22.15 4.54
CA ARG A 304 1.65 22.32 4.05
C ARG A 304 2.25 23.67 4.44
N ALA A 305 1.43 24.70 4.57
CA ALA A 305 1.83 26.03 5.00
C ALA A 305 0.62 26.80 5.55
N GLY A 306 0.89 27.81 6.37
CA GLY A 306 -0.14 28.63 6.99
C GLY A 306 -0.89 27.91 8.10
N ALA A 307 -2.07 28.43 8.43
CA ALA A 307 -2.96 27.91 9.45
C ALA A 307 -4.41 28.14 9.05
N ALA A 308 -5.32 27.38 9.64
CA ALA A 308 -6.76 27.55 9.42
C ALA A 308 -7.54 27.23 10.69
N ALA A 309 -8.74 27.78 10.81
CA ALA A 309 -9.74 27.24 11.72
C ALA A 309 -10.74 26.41 10.92
N LEU A 310 -10.99 25.18 11.36
CA LEU A 310 -12.03 24.31 10.82
C LEU A 310 -13.19 24.26 11.82
N GLU A 311 -14.37 24.63 11.35
CA GLU A 311 -15.61 24.39 12.10
C GLU A 311 -16.36 23.25 11.45
N VAL A 312 -16.81 22.30 12.28
CA VAL A 312 -17.69 21.20 11.89
C VAL A 312 -18.92 21.27 12.79
N GLU A 313 -20.10 21.07 12.20
CA GLU A 313 -21.36 21.16 12.94
C GLU A 313 -21.39 20.19 14.14
N GLY A 314 -21.66 20.74 15.32
CA GLY A 314 -21.70 19.99 16.58
C GLY A 314 -20.33 19.76 17.24
N GLU A 315 -19.23 20.24 16.65
CA GLU A 315 -17.89 20.13 17.20
C GLU A 315 -17.37 21.49 17.69
N ALA A 316 -16.42 21.48 18.62
CA ALA A 316 -15.68 22.70 18.96
C ALA A 316 -14.80 23.13 17.78
N PRO A 317 -14.54 24.44 17.58
CA PRO A 317 -13.64 24.90 16.52
C PRO A 317 -12.25 24.28 16.64
N ILE A 318 -11.75 23.72 15.54
CA ILE A 318 -10.46 23.03 15.45
C ILE A 318 -9.43 23.97 14.82
N GLN A 319 -8.29 24.19 15.48
CA GLN A 319 -7.19 24.95 14.91
C GLN A 319 -6.24 24.02 14.18
N LEU A 320 -5.97 24.31 12.90
CA LEU A 320 -5.07 23.53 12.06
C LEU A 320 -3.80 24.34 11.79
N GLY A 321 -2.65 23.74 12.08
CA GLY A 321 -1.32 24.28 11.84
C GLY A 321 -0.50 23.41 10.89
N LEU A 322 0.77 23.80 10.68
CA LEU A 322 1.72 23.10 9.82
C LEU A 322 1.81 21.61 10.15
N ASP A 323 1.72 20.77 9.12
CA ASP A 323 1.75 19.31 9.17
C ASP A 323 0.56 18.64 9.91
N ASP A 324 -0.47 19.41 10.29
CA ASP A 324 -1.73 18.83 10.75
C ASP A 324 -2.44 18.11 9.60
N ALA A 325 -3.18 17.06 9.93
CA ALA A 325 -4.01 16.34 8.99
C ALA A 325 -5.45 16.27 9.47
N VAL A 326 -6.39 16.32 8.54
CA VAL A 326 -7.81 16.14 8.84
C VAL A 326 -8.50 15.32 7.75
N THR A 327 -9.40 14.43 8.16
CA THR A 327 -10.42 13.85 7.28
C THR A 327 -11.77 14.43 7.64
N VAL A 328 -12.54 14.83 6.64
CA VAL A 328 -13.91 15.29 6.84
C VAL A 328 -14.87 14.21 6.32
N PRO A 329 -15.82 13.74 7.14
CA PRO A 329 -16.79 12.73 6.72
C PRO A 329 -17.87 13.32 5.81
N PRO A 330 -18.44 12.53 4.87
CA PRO A 330 -19.55 12.97 4.03
C PRO A 330 -20.78 13.37 4.84
N HIS A 331 -21.61 14.24 4.27
CA HIS A 331 -22.86 14.79 4.80
C HIS A 331 -22.72 15.65 6.07
N ARG A 332 -21.54 15.71 6.70
CA ARG A 332 -21.30 16.60 7.84
C ARG A 332 -21.01 18.00 7.31
N ARG A 333 -21.72 19.00 7.85
CA ARG A 333 -21.51 20.40 7.48
C ARG A 333 -20.22 20.90 8.13
N PHE A 334 -19.39 21.57 7.36
CA PHE A 334 -18.17 22.21 7.82
C PHE A 334 -17.92 23.53 7.09
N ARG A 335 -17.04 24.36 7.64
CA ARG A 335 -16.44 25.50 6.92
C ARG A 335 -15.00 25.67 7.34
N LEU A 336 -14.15 26.00 6.39
CA LEU A 336 -12.74 26.28 6.62
C LEU A 336 -12.52 27.79 6.56
N MET A 337 -11.93 28.34 7.62
CA MET A 337 -11.51 29.74 7.72
C MET A 337 -9.99 29.80 7.49
N PRO A 338 -9.53 30.04 6.25
CA PRO A 338 -8.12 30.06 5.95
C PRO A 338 -7.45 31.31 6.54
N GLY A 339 -6.33 31.11 7.22
CA GLY A 339 -5.39 32.17 7.55
C GLY A 339 -4.55 32.59 6.33
N PRO A 340 -3.74 33.65 6.47
CA PRO A 340 -2.86 34.09 5.39
C PRO A 340 -1.89 32.98 4.96
N GLY A 341 -1.82 32.73 3.64
CA GLY A 341 -0.86 31.78 3.06
C GLY A 341 -1.18 30.31 3.30
N LEU A 342 -2.44 29.96 3.61
CA LEU A 342 -2.84 28.56 3.75
C LEU A 342 -2.60 27.78 2.46
N GLU A 343 -1.82 26.71 2.56
CA GLU A 343 -1.60 25.73 1.50
C GLU A 343 -1.89 24.33 2.05
N LEU A 344 -2.76 23.57 1.38
CA LEU A 344 -3.12 22.20 1.76
C LEU A 344 -2.75 21.24 0.65
N LEU A 345 -2.29 20.04 1.00
CA LEU A 345 -2.42 18.88 0.14
C LEU A 345 -3.84 18.34 0.33
N GLU A 346 -4.65 18.37 -0.73
CA GLU A 346 -6.03 17.88 -0.73
C GLU A 346 -6.13 16.58 -1.53
N VAL A 347 -6.67 15.54 -0.90
CA VAL A 347 -6.92 14.25 -1.51
C VAL A 347 -8.41 13.91 -1.41
N THR A 348 -9.03 13.54 -2.53
CA THR A 348 -10.46 13.21 -2.58
C THR A 348 -10.73 11.96 -3.38
N LEU A 349 -11.73 11.20 -2.95
CA LEU A 349 -12.35 10.14 -3.73
C LEU A 349 -13.87 10.39 -3.72
N PRO A 350 -14.53 10.57 -4.88
CA PRO A 350 -13.96 10.61 -6.23
C PRO A 350 -13.03 11.81 -6.47
N GLY A 351 -12.31 11.79 -7.59
CA GLY A 351 -11.29 12.79 -7.89
C GLY A 351 -11.82 14.21 -8.10
N ALA A 352 -13.02 14.34 -8.67
CA ALA A 352 -13.80 15.57 -8.62
C ALA A 352 -14.82 15.43 -7.49
N LEU A 353 -14.66 16.23 -6.43
CA LEU A 353 -15.53 16.20 -5.26
C LEU A 353 -16.35 17.49 -5.17
N PRO A 354 -17.64 17.47 -5.53
CA PRO A 354 -18.51 18.62 -5.36
C PRO A 354 -18.68 18.97 -3.88
N LEU A 355 -18.78 20.26 -3.61
CA LEU A 355 -19.03 20.84 -2.30
C LEU A 355 -20.36 21.59 -2.38
N PHE A 356 -21.32 21.17 -1.56
CA PHE A 356 -22.68 21.70 -1.52
C PHE A 356 -22.87 22.61 -0.31
N ALA A 357 -23.70 23.66 -0.40
CA ALA A 357 -23.91 24.66 0.65
C ALA A 357 -24.92 24.25 1.74
#